data_AF-A0A0Q4XG63-F1
#
_entry.id   AF-A0A0Q4XG63-F1
#
_cell.length_a   1.000
_cell.length_b   1.000
_cell.length_c   1.000
_cell.angle_alpha   90.00
_cell.angle_beta   90.00
_cell.angle_gamma   90.00
#
_symmetry.space_group_name_H-M   'P 1'
#
loop_
_entity.id
_entity.type
_entity.pdbx_description
1 polymer ?
#
loop_
_entity_poly.entity_id
_entity_poly.type
_entity_poly.pdbx_seq_one_letter_code
_entity_poly.pdbx_strand_id
1 'polypeptide(L)' 'MSKRSDQPAMAFDPFGEPVEIACHGPSATGDRRARSVALIGFWLIAATLTAGRIYFADEPVAQMVANAHAQVAAFITAIL' A
#
# COMPACT_ATOMS: atom_id res chain seq x y z
N MET A 1 2.29 -29.90 -12.14
CA MET A 1 1.57 -29.91 -10.86
C MET A 1 2.57 -30.19 -9.76
N SER A 2 3.06 -29.16 -9.04
CA SER A 2 4.05 -29.34 -7.97
C SER A 2 3.30 -29.55 -6.65
N LYS A 3 3.44 -30.74 -6.04
CA LYS A 3 2.91 -31.00 -4.70
C LYS A 3 3.76 -30.23 -3.69
N ARG A 4 3.27 -29.08 -3.22
CA ARG A 4 3.82 -28.43 -2.03
C ARG A 4 3.51 -29.37 -0.87
N SER A 5 4.53 -30.04 -0.35
CA SER A 5 4.45 -30.85 0.85
C SER A 5 4.11 -29.93 2.03
N ASP A 6 2.88 -30.02 2.52
CA ASP A 6 2.45 -29.53 3.85
C ASP A 6 3.10 -30.40 4.94
N GLN A 7 4.43 -30.43 4.98
CA GLN A 7 5.14 -31.03 6.10
C GLN A 7 5.39 -29.90 7.10
N PRO A 8 4.86 -29.98 8.34
CA PRO A 8 5.16 -28.99 9.34
C PRO A 8 6.68 -28.94 9.52
N ALA A 9 7.28 -27.77 9.29
CA ALA A 9 8.70 -27.59 9.45
C ALA A 9 9.06 -27.83 10.91
N MET A 10 9.68 -28.97 11.20
CA MET A 10 10.20 -29.30 12.53
C MET A 10 11.52 -28.57 12.70
N ALA A 11 11.61 -27.63 13.64
CA ALA A 11 12.89 -27.04 14.04
C ALA A 11 13.53 -27.91 15.11
N PHE A 12 14.84 -27.79 15.26
CA PHE A 12 15.57 -28.36 16.38
C PHE A 12 16.27 -27.23 17.13
N ASP A 13 16.22 -27.28 18.46
CA ASP A 13 17.06 -26.44 19.32
C ASP A 13 18.55 -26.78 19.06
N PRO A 14 19.54 -25.88 19.23
CA PRO A 14 20.97 -26.19 19.24
C PRO A 14 21.41 -27.44 20.01
N PHE A 15 20.62 -27.92 20.97
CA PHE A 15 20.86 -29.18 21.71
C PHE A 15 20.22 -30.42 21.05
N GLY A 16 19.53 -30.27 19.92
CA GLY A 16 18.95 -31.37 19.14
C GLY A 16 17.52 -31.75 19.53
N GLU A 17 16.89 -31.05 20.47
CA GLU A 17 15.50 -31.29 20.85
C GLU A 17 14.55 -30.74 19.78
N PRO A 18 13.51 -31.51 19.37
CA PRO A 18 12.53 -31.03 18.40
C PRO A 18 11.72 -29.89 19.01
N VAL A 19 11.83 -28.72 18.39
CA VAL A 19 11.02 -27.55 18.71
C VAL A 19 9.85 -27.54 17.75
N GLU A 20 8.64 -27.69 18.29
CA GLU A 20 7.43 -27.36 17.55
C GLU A 20 7.49 -25.88 17.21
N ILE A 21 7.86 -25.56 15.97
CA ILE A 21 7.58 -24.24 15.43
C ILE A 21 6.06 -24.20 15.40
N ALA A 22 5.46 -23.45 16.32
CA ALA A 22 4.07 -23.07 16.21
C ALA A 22 3.94 -22.30 14.89
N CYS A 23 3.71 -23.05 13.80
CA CYS A 23 3.28 -22.51 12.54
C CYS A 23 2.06 -21.71 12.92
N HIS A 24 2.20 -20.37 12.95
CA HIS A 24 1.11 -19.47 13.28
C HIS A 24 -0.13 -20.02 12.59
N GLY A 25 -1.11 -20.46 13.40
CA GLY A 25 -2.25 -21.24 12.91
C GLY A 25 -2.82 -20.59 11.66
N PRO A 26 -3.32 -21.39 10.70
CA PRO A 26 -3.62 -20.93 9.34
C PRO A 26 -4.35 -19.60 9.42
N SER A 27 -3.66 -18.50 9.06
CA SER A 27 -4.29 -17.18 9.00
C SER A 27 -5.51 -17.37 8.13
N ALA A 28 -6.70 -17.17 8.70
CA ALA A 28 -7.95 -17.48 8.04
C ALA A 28 -7.87 -16.96 6.60
N THR A 29 -8.15 -17.81 5.61
CA THR A 29 -7.89 -17.52 4.18
C THR A 29 -8.46 -16.17 3.73
N GLY A 30 -9.48 -15.65 4.44
CA GLY A 30 -10.02 -14.30 4.30
C GLY A 30 -9.03 -13.17 4.61
N ASP A 31 -8.22 -13.29 5.67
CA ASP A 31 -7.23 -12.27 6.07
C ASP A 31 -6.15 -12.08 5.01
N ARG A 32 -5.75 -13.17 4.34
CA ARG A 32 -4.74 -13.11 3.28
C ARG A 32 -5.26 -12.36 2.06
N ARG A 33 -6.51 -12.61 1.66
CA ARG A 33 -7.14 -11.88 0.54
C ARG A 33 -7.39 -10.42 0.89
N ALA A 34 -7.90 -10.12 2.08
CA ALA A 34 -8.13 -8.77 2.53
C ALA A 34 -6.83 -7.94 2.56
N ARG A 35 -5.74 -8.51 3.11
CA ARG A 35 -4.41 -7.89 3.10
C ARG A 35 -3.89 -7.68 1.69
N SER A 36 -4.01 -8.68 0.81
CA SER A 36 -3.59 -8.54 -0.59
C SER A 36 -4.35 -7.43 -1.32
N VAL A 37 -5.67 -7.35 -1.14
CA VAL A 37 -6.49 -6.29 -1.75
C VAL A 37 -6.10 -4.91 -1.21
N ALA A 38 -5.92 -4.79 0.10
CA ALA A 38 -5.48 -3.54 0.72
C ALA A 38 -4.09 -3.10 0.22
N LEU A 39 -3.15 -4.04 0.10
CA LEU A 39 -1.81 -3.78 -0.43
C LEU A 39 -1.87 -3.37 -1.91
N ILE A 40 -2.64 -4.07 -2.74
CA ILE A 40 -2.80 -3.73 -4.16
C ILE A 40 -3.44 -2.34 -4.32
N GLY A 41 -4.50 -2.06 -3.56
CA GLY A 41 -5.17 -0.76 -3.57
C GLY A 41 -4.23 0.37 -3.12
N PHE A 42 -3.49 0.15 -2.03
CA PHE A 42 -2.48 1.09 -1.56
C PHE A 42 -1.41 1.36 -2.63
N TRP A 43 -0.86 0.32 -3.24
CA TRP A 43 0.15 0.46 -4.28
C TRP A 43 -0.38 1.14 -5.55
N LEU A 44 -1.62 0.87 -5.96
CA LEU A 44 -2.27 1.55 -7.08
C LEU A 44 -2.45 3.04 -6.80
N ILE A 45 -2.95 3.41 -5.61
CA ILE A 45 -3.14 4.81 -5.23
C ILE A 45 -1.78 5.52 -5.16
N ALA A 46 -0.78 4.91 -4.53
CA ALA A 46 0.56 5.45 -4.45
C ALA A 46 1.17 5.66 -5.84
N ALA A 47 1.12 4.65 -6.71
CA ALA A 47 1.63 4.74 -8.08
C ALA A 47 0.90 5.81 -8.90
N THR A 48 -0.43 5.92 -8.75
CA THR A 48 -1.23 6.94 -9.44
C THR A 48 -0.88 8.35 -8.97
N LEU A 49 -0.71 8.56 -7.67
CA LEU A 49 -0.30 9.86 -7.11
C LEU A 49 1.12 10.22 -7.56
N THR A 50 2.04 9.26 -7.57
CA THR A 50 3.42 9.47 -8.03
C THR A 50 3.46 9.78 -9.53
N ALA A 51 2.78 8.99 -10.36
CA ALA A 51 2.70 9.23 -11.80
C ALA A 51 2.02 10.57 -12.12
N GLY A 52 0.94 10.90 -11.40
CA GLY A 52 0.30 12.21 -11.48
C GLY A 52 1.28 13.33 -11.11
N ARG A 53 2.03 13.21 -10.02
CA ARG A 53 3.04 14.22 -9.63
C ARG A 53 4.10 14.42 -10.71
N ILE A 54 4.60 13.35 -11.33
CA ILE A 54 5.58 13.44 -12.41
C ILE A 54 4.96 14.13 -13.63
N TYR A 55 3.77 13.71 -14.04
CA TYR A 55 3.10 14.23 -15.22
C TYR A 55 2.63 15.69 -15.06
N PHE A 56 2.26 16.08 -13.85
CA PHE A 56 1.75 17.41 -13.54
C PHE A 56 2.83 18.40 -13.08
N ALA A 57 4.02 17.92 -12.71
CA ALA A 57 5.17 18.78 -12.41
C ALA A 57 5.72 19.48 -13.66
N ASP A 58 5.38 19.00 -14.86
CA ASP A 58 6.06 19.39 -16.10
C ASP A 58 5.46 20.60 -16.83
N GLU A 59 4.47 21.34 -16.27
CA GLU A 59 4.16 22.78 -16.57
C GLU A 59 2.74 23.26 -16.17
N PRO A 60 1.62 22.52 -16.31
CA PRO A 60 0.29 23.17 -16.24
C PRO A 60 -0.38 23.19 -14.86
N VAL A 61 0.02 22.35 -13.90
CA VAL A 61 -0.69 22.24 -12.61
C VAL A 61 -0.22 23.25 -11.58
N ALA A 62 1.05 23.64 -11.60
CA ALA A 62 1.51 24.78 -10.81
C ALA A 62 0.72 26.04 -11.20
N GLN A 63 0.47 26.24 -12.49
CA GLN A 63 -0.33 27.35 -13.00
C GLN A 63 -1.83 27.20 -12.67
N MET A 64 -2.42 26.01 -12.79
CA MET A 64 -3.82 25.79 -12.37
C MET A 64 -4.02 26.01 -10.86
N VAL A 65 -3.09 25.56 -10.02
CA VAL A 65 -3.15 25.76 -8.56
C VAL A 65 -2.93 27.23 -8.21
N ALA A 66 -1.98 27.91 -8.86
CA ALA A 66 -1.77 29.34 -8.69
C ALA A 66 -3.02 30.15 -9.10
N ASN A 67 -3.66 29.80 -10.21
CA ASN A 67 -4.89 30.43 -10.67
C ASN A 67 -6.07 30.15 -9.73
N ALA A 68 -6.18 28.93 -9.19
CA ALA A 68 -7.19 28.58 -8.21
C ALA A 68 -6.98 29.36 -6.89
N HIS A 69 -5.73 29.50 -6.44
CA HIS A 69 -5.39 30.31 -5.26
C HIS A 69 -5.70 31.80 -5.48
N ALA A 70 -5.41 32.33 -6.67
CA ALA A 70 -5.72 33.70 -7.03
C ALA A 70 -7.23 33.97 -7.11
N GLN A 71 -8.02 33.03 -7.65
CA GLN A 71 -9.47 33.14 -7.68
C GLN A 71 -10.07 33.09 -6.28
N VAL A 72 -9.63 32.17 -5.42
CA VAL A 72 -10.11 32.08 -4.03
C VAL A 72 -9.74 33.34 -3.24
N ALA A 73 -8.52 33.86 -3.40
CA ALA A 73 -8.11 35.11 -2.77
C ALA A 73 -8.99 36.28 -3.24
N ALA A 74 -9.27 36.37 -4.55
CA ALA A 74 -10.13 37.40 -5.12
C ALA A 74 -11.58 37.31 -4.64
N PHE A 75 -12.12 36.09 -4.44
CA PHE A 75 -13.44 35.91 -3.84
C PHE A 75 -13.47 36.39 -2.39
N ILE A 76 -12.42 36.12 -1.60
CA ILE A 76 -12.34 36.57 -0.21
C ILE A 76 -12.24 38.09 -0.11
N THR A 77 -11.44 38.76 -0.95
CA THR A 77 -11.36 40.23 -0.99
C THR A 77 -12.58 40.91 -1.61
N ALA A 78 -13.37 40.22 -2.43
CA ALA A 78 -14.61 40.78 -2.98
C ALA A 78 -15.81 40.67 -2.01
N ILE A 79 -15.72 39.82 -1.00
CA ILE A 79 -16.76 39.61 0.02
C ILE A 79 -16.53 40.50 1.27
N LEU A 80 -15.31 40.96 1.50
CA LEU A 80 -14.94 41.89 2.58
C LEU A 80 -15.12 43.35 2.14
#